data_AF-A0A350ANK8-F1
#
_entry.id   AF-A0A350ANK8-F1
#
_cell.length_a   1.000
_cell.length_b   1.000
_cell.length_c   1.000
_cell.angle_alpha   90.00
_cell.angle_beta   90.00
_cell.angle_gamma   90.00
#
_symmetry.space_group_name_H-M   'P 1'
#
loop_
_entity.id
_entity.type
_entity.pdbx_description
1 polymer ?
#
loop_
_entity_poly.entity_id
_entity_poly.type
_entity_poly.pdbx_seq_one_letter_code
_entity_poly.pdbx_strand_id
1 'polypeptide(L)'
;MPLDLFSKTPLPESLPEKMQITVDELKKSSGKEDCLKKVYGIMTRKYRGYRVKTYTRFFEVFKKDIGCFWGREGFLHCTNMNFVMRTLLVKSGFFSEEDLNLKWTQIWYVSPHQFLQVNVDGKWIDIDIWANTYGVGFGDHASGFKRS
;
A
#
# COMPACT_ATOMS: atom_id res chain seq x y z
N MET A 1 7.03 -5.41 -20.00
CA MET A 1 7.79 -6.57 -19.50
C MET A 1 7.26 -6.98 -18.13
N PRO A 2 6.92 -8.25 -17.89
CA PRO A 2 6.36 -8.74 -16.62
C PRO A 2 7.32 -8.70 -15.40
N LEU A 3 8.60 -8.36 -15.61
CA LEU A 3 9.65 -8.38 -14.57
C LEU A 3 9.55 -7.24 -13.54
N ASP A 4 8.79 -6.18 -13.83
CA ASP A 4 8.76 -4.94 -13.00
C ASP A 4 7.67 -4.96 -11.90
N LEU A 5 6.95 -6.07 -11.74
CA LEU A 5 5.98 -6.19 -10.65
C LEU A 5 6.70 -6.40 -9.31
N PHE A 6 7.80 -7.15 -9.31
CA PHE A 6 8.53 -7.51 -8.09
C PHE A 6 9.47 -6.40 -7.59
N SER A 7 9.83 -5.45 -8.45
CA SER A 7 10.65 -4.30 -8.09
C SER A 7 9.84 -3.18 -7.44
N LYS A 8 10.47 -2.49 -6.49
CA LYS A 8 9.97 -1.23 -5.97
C LYS A 8 9.96 -0.19 -7.07
N THR A 9 8.76 0.24 -7.48
CA THR A 9 8.64 1.43 -8.34
C THR A 9 9.28 2.63 -7.63
N PRO A 10 10.12 3.43 -8.32
CA PRO A 10 10.72 4.64 -7.76
C PRO A 10 9.63 5.60 -7.27
N LEU A 11 9.86 6.21 -6.11
CA LEU A 11 8.93 7.21 -5.58
C LEU A 11 8.95 8.47 -6.45
N PRO A 12 7.81 9.15 -6.62
CA PRO A 12 7.74 10.37 -7.42
C PRO A 12 8.51 11.50 -6.74
N GLU A 13 9.16 12.35 -7.52
CA GLU A 13 9.86 13.54 -7.00
C GLU A 13 8.85 14.57 -6.46
N SER A 14 7.81 14.85 -7.25
CA SER A 14 6.71 15.76 -6.92
C SER A 14 5.41 15.02 -6.58
N LEU A 15 4.58 15.64 -5.73
CA LEU A 15 3.27 15.12 -5.35
C LEU A 15 2.15 16.01 -5.89
N PRO A 16 0.97 15.45 -6.21
CA PRO A 16 -0.23 16.24 -6.42
C PRO A 16 -0.54 17.09 -5.18
N GLU A 17 -1.03 18.31 -5.37
CA GLU A 17 -1.29 19.28 -4.29
C GLU A 17 -2.08 18.68 -3.12
N LYS A 18 -3.20 17.99 -3.40
CA LYS A 18 -4.03 17.36 -2.36
C LYS A 18 -3.28 16.25 -1.59
N MET A 19 -2.36 15.56 -2.25
CA MET A 19 -1.53 14.54 -1.62
C MET A 19 -0.46 15.20 -0.75
N GLN A 20 0.12 16.31 -1.22
CA GLN A 20 1.09 17.10 -0.46
C GLN A 20 0.48 17.62 0.86
N ILE A 21 -0.74 18.16 0.82
CA ILE A 21 -1.48 18.57 2.03
C ILE A 21 -1.60 17.40 3.02
N THR A 22 -1.93 16.21 2.51
CA THR A 22 -2.03 15.00 3.36
C THR A 22 -0.68 14.64 3.98
N VAL A 23 0.39 14.72 3.20
CA VAL A 23 1.77 14.49 3.68
C VAL A 23 2.16 15.51 4.75
N ASP A 24 1.79 16.78 4.58
CA ASP A 24 2.11 17.83 5.55
C ASP A 24 1.33 17.66 6.86
N GLU A 25 0.12 17.10 6.83
CA GLU A 25 -0.57 16.66 8.05
C GLU A 25 0.09 15.43 8.68
N LEU A 26 0.57 14.47 7.89
CA LEU A 26 1.26 13.29 8.40
C LEU A 26 2.59 13.64 9.08
N LYS A 27 3.30 14.69 8.64
CA LYS A 27 4.51 15.21 9.30
C LYS A 27 4.28 15.63 10.75
N LYS A 28 3.04 15.94 11.13
CA LYS A 28 2.66 16.31 12.52
C LYS A 28 2.42 15.09 13.42
N SER A 29 2.70 13.88 12.96
CA SER A 29 2.54 12.66 13.77
C SER A 29 3.54 12.63 14.92
N SER A 30 3.18 11.93 16.00
CA SER A 30 4.05 11.84 17.19
C SER A 30 5.22 10.87 17.02
N GLY A 31 5.22 10.06 15.96
CA GLY A 31 6.25 9.06 15.67
C GLY A 31 5.87 8.13 14.50
N LYS A 32 6.74 7.14 14.24
CA LYS A 32 6.53 6.14 13.17
C LYS A 32 5.20 5.41 13.30
N GLU A 33 4.87 4.91 14.50
CA GLU A 33 3.64 4.14 14.69
C GLU A 33 2.36 4.96 14.46
N ASP A 34 2.31 6.19 14.98
CA ASP A 34 1.18 7.12 14.79
C ASP A 34 1.02 7.48 13.31
N CYS A 35 2.13 7.81 12.63
CA CYS A 35 2.13 8.08 11.20
C CYS A 35 1.61 6.86 10.40
N LEU A 36 2.09 5.65 10.71
CA LEU A 36 1.66 4.43 10.04
C LEU A 36 0.16 4.16 10.22
N LYS A 37 -0.37 4.33 11.44
CA LYS A 37 -1.80 4.19 11.74
C LYS A 37 -2.65 5.23 11.00
N LYS A 38 -2.21 6.48 10.93
CA LYS A 38 -2.88 7.54 10.16
C LYS A 38 -2.90 7.23 8.66
N VAL A 39 -1.76 6.84 8.08
CA VAL A 39 -1.66 6.42 6.68
C VAL A 39 -2.59 5.24 6.41
N TYR A 40 -2.55 4.20 7.26
CA TYR A 40 -3.46 3.06 7.15
C TYR A 40 -4.93 3.48 7.14
N GLY A 41 -5.34 4.36 8.06
CA GLY A 41 -6.69 4.89 8.13
C GLY A 41 -7.10 5.68 6.87
N ILE A 42 -6.21 6.52 6.33
CA ILE A 42 -6.45 7.24 5.07
C ILE A 42 -6.64 6.25 3.91
N MET A 43 -5.72 5.30 3.79
CA MET A 43 -5.69 4.33 2.70
C MET A 43 -6.93 3.42 2.69
N THR A 44 -7.32 2.88 3.84
CA THR A 44 -8.49 1.99 3.97
C THR A 44 -9.82 2.70 3.79
N ARG A 45 -9.90 4.00 4.11
CA ARG A 45 -11.09 4.82 3.80
C ARG A 45 -11.19 5.13 2.30
N LYS A 46 -10.06 5.46 1.66
CA LYS A 46 -10.02 5.93 0.27
C LYS A 46 -10.07 4.80 -0.75
N TYR A 47 -9.46 3.65 -0.45
CA TYR A 47 -9.31 2.54 -1.39
C TYR A 47 -9.86 1.23 -0.83
N ARG A 48 -10.29 0.35 -1.74
CA ARG A 48 -10.81 -0.98 -1.42
C ARG A 48 -10.37 -2.01 -2.45
N GLY A 49 -10.04 -3.21 -2.01
CA GLY A 49 -9.80 -4.35 -2.90
C GLY A 49 -11.10 -4.86 -3.53
N TYR A 50 -11.07 -5.32 -4.78
CA TYR A 50 -12.24 -5.92 -5.42
C TYR A 50 -11.82 -7.11 -6.28
N ARG A 51 -12.25 -8.33 -5.91
CA ARG A 51 -11.88 -9.58 -6.61
C ARG A 51 -12.12 -9.49 -8.13
N VAL A 52 -13.35 -9.18 -8.54
CA VAL A 52 -13.72 -9.14 -9.97
C VAL A 52 -12.90 -8.07 -10.71
N LYS A 53 -12.73 -6.89 -10.12
CA LYS A 53 -11.98 -5.79 -10.76
C LYS A 53 -10.48 -6.07 -10.84
N THR A 54 -9.91 -6.87 -9.93
CA THR A 54 -8.51 -7.33 -10.02
C THR A 54 -8.28 -8.07 -11.35
N TYR A 55 -9.22 -8.90 -11.79
CA TYR A 55 -9.09 -9.62 -13.06
C TYR A 55 -9.53 -8.80 -14.27
N THR A 56 -10.66 -8.09 -14.19
CA THR A 56 -11.20 -7.36 -15.36
C THR A 56 -10.42 -6.08 -15.69
N ARG A 57 -9.65 -5.54 -14.74
CA ARG A 57 -8.81 -4.34 -14.92
C ARG A 57 -7.33 -4.64 -14.82
N PHE A 58 -6.91 -5.85 -15.19
CA PHE A 58 -5.54 -6.34 -15.02
C PHE A 58 -4.48 -5.35 -15.54
N PHE A 59 -4.67 -4.76 -16.73
CA PHE A 59 -3.71 -3.80 -17.31
C PHE A 59 -3.43 -2.56 -16.44
N GLU A 60 -4.32 -2.21 -15.51
CA GLU A 60 -4.11 -1.08 -14.61
C GLU A 60 -3.03 -1.35 -13.55
N VAL A 61 -2.62 -2.60 -13.36
CA VAL A 61 -1.52 -2.98 -12.45
C VAL A 61 -0.17 -2.40 -12.89
N PHE A 62 -0.01 -2.10 -14.19
CA PHE A 62 1.23 -1.58 -14.77
C PHE A 62 1.31 -0.05 -14.81
N LYS A 63 0.25 0.65 -14.37
CA LYS A 63 0.26 2.11 -14.29
C LYS A 63 1.18 2.54 -13.14
N LYS A 64 1.88 3.66 -13.31
CA LYS A 64 2.83 4.22 -12.32
C LYS A 64 2.61 5.72 -12.11
N ASP A 65 1.35 6.16 -12.17
CA ASP A 65 0.96 7.56 -12.08
C ASP A 65 0.36 7.84 -10.70
N ILE A 66 1.16 8.47 -9.84
CA ILE A 66 0.74 8.80 -8.48
C ILE A 66 -0.45 9.78 -8.45
N GLY A 67 -0.55 10.69 -9.42
CA GLY A 67 -1.64 11.66 -9.53
C GLY A 67 -2.94 10.98 -9.89
N CYS A 68 -2.91 10.08 -10.87
CA CYS A 68 -4.05 9.25 -11.25
C CYS A 68 -4.54 8.38 -10.08
N PHE A 69 -3.61 7.78 -9.33
CA PHE A 69 -3.96 6.94 -8.19
C PHE A 69 -4.57 7.75 -7.05
N TRP A 70 -3.94 8.87 -6.68
CA TRP A 70 -4.43 9.73 -5.61
C TRP A 70 -5.76 10.40 -5.94
N GLY A 71 -5.98 10.76 -7.21
CA GLY A 71 -7.25 11.34 -7.67
C GLY A 71 -8.42 10.36 -7.69
N ARG A 72 -8.17 9.05 -7.54
CA ARG A 72 -9.20 8.00 -7.56
C ARG A 72 -9.68 7.67 -6.14
N GLU A 73 -10.91 7.16 -6.06
CA GLU A 73 -11.45 6.49 -4.88
C GLU A 73 -11.96 5.09 -5.25
N GLY A 74 -11.99 4.19 -4.27
CA GLY A 74 -12.44 2.82 -4.45
C GLY A 74 -11.35 1.88 -4.96
N PHE A 75 -11.54 1.27 -6.13
CA PHE A 75 -10.66 0.17 -6.56
C PHE A 75 -9.26 0.64 -6.99
N LEU A 76 -8.25 0.04 -6.35
CA LEU A 76 -6.87 -0.03 -6.84
C LEU A 76 -6.35 -1.46 -6.67
N HIS A 77 -5.38 -1.83 -7.51
CA HIS A 77 -4.61 -3.05 -7.33
C HIS A 77 -3.70 -2.96 -6.11
N CYS A 78 -3.38 -4.09 -5.49
CA CYS A 78 -2.54 -4.14 -4.29
C CYS A 78 -1.17 -3.50 -4.50
N THR A 79 -0.53 -3.71 -5.65
CA THR A 79 0.73 -3.05 -6.03
C THR A 79 0.61 -1.53 -6.07
N ASN A 80 -0.49 -1.01 -6.64
CA ASN A 80 -0.74 0.42 -6.73
C ASN A 80 -1.06 1.02 -5.36
N MET A 81 -1.81 0.31 -4.51
CA MET A 81 -2.05 0.72 -3.12
C MET A 81 -0.74 0.78 -2.33
N ASN A 82 0.14 -0.22 -2.47
CA ASN A 82 1.43 -0.25 -1.81
C ASN A 82 2.34 0.87 -2.30
N PHE A 83 2.28 1.22 -3.59
CA PHE A 83 3.01 2.36 -4.14
C PHE A 83 2.55 3.69 -3.52
N VAL A 84 1.23 3.92 -3.42
CA VAL A 84 0.68 5.12 -2.77
C VAL A 84 1.06 5.14 -1.28
N MET A 85 0.91 4.02 -0.57
CA MET A 85 1.25 3.92 0.85
C MET A 85 2.74 4.18 1.11
N ARG A 86 3.65 3.57 0.34
CA ARG A 86 5.09 3.83 0.41
C ARG A 86 5.40 5.31 0.19
N THR A 87 4.74 5.91 -0.80
CA THR A 87 4.91 7.35 -1.11
C THR A 87 4.51 8.21 0.10
N LEU A 88 3.34 7.97 0.70
CA LEU A 88 2.90 8.71 1.89
C LEU A 88 3.86 8.54 3.07
N LEU A 89 4.28 7.30 3.35
CA LEU A 89 5.17 7.00 4.48
C LEU A 89 6.53 7.66 4.31
N VAL A 90 7.18 7.51 3.16
CA VAL A 90 8.51 8.10 2.95
C VAL A 90 8.43 9.62 2.88
N LYS A 91 7.44 10.19 2.19
CA LYS A 91 7.29 11.64 2.06
C LYS A 91 6.87 12.32 3.37
N SER A 92 6.32 11.57 4.33
CA SER A 92 6.08 12.08 5.70
C SER A 92 7.37 12.40 6.47
N GLY A 93 8.52 11.88 6.02
CA GLY A 93 9.81 12.05 6.71
C GLY A 93 10.03 11.09 7.89
N PHE A 94 9.03 10.30 8.29
CA PHE A 94 9.19 9.31 9.37
C PHE A 94 9.83 8.01 8.92
N PHE A 95 9.76 7.68 7.63
CA PHE A 95 10.21 6.39 7.08
C PHE A 95 11.18 6.62 5.94
N SER A 96 12.13 5.71 5.78
CA SER A 96 12.95 5.59 4.57
C SER A 96 12.50 4.39 3.73
N GLU A 97 13.08 4.21 2.55
CA GLU A 97 12.78 3.04 1.72
C GLU A 97 13.21 1.73 2.39
N GLU A 98 14.26 1.77 3.20
CA GLU A 98 14.82 0.63 3.93
C GLU A 98 13.88 0.16 5.06
N ASP A 99 13.03 1.05 5.56
CA ASP A 99 11.96 0.71 6.52
C ASP A 99 10.80 -0.07 5.86
N LEU A 100 10.80 -0.23 4.53
CA LEU A 100 9.64 -0.69 3.77
C LEU A 100 10.00 -1.90 2.92
N ASN A 101 9.34 -3.04 3.15
CA ASN A 101 9.54 -4.26 2.38
C ASN A 101 8.27 -4.64 1.62
N LEU A 102 8.37 -4.77 0.31
CA LEU A 102 7.32 -5.39 -0.49
C LEU A 102 7.40 -6.90 -0.30
N LYS A 103 6.31 -7.49 0.17
CA LYS A 103 6.18 -8.94 0.36
C LYS A 103 5.12 -9.49 -0.58
N TRP A 104 5.34 -10.73 -0.99
CA TRP A 104 4.45 -11.44 -1.89
C TRP A 104 3.91 -12.68 -1.22
N THR A 105 2.65 -12.98 -1.50
CA THR A 105 1.96 -14.19 -1.07
C THR A 105 1.01 -14.64 -2.17
N GLN A 106 0.37 -15.78 -1.96
CA GLN A 106 -0.68 -16.28 -2.82
C GLN A 106 -2.01 -16.22 -2.07
N ILE A 107 -3.02 -15.62 -2.70
CA ILE A 107 -4.40 -15.65 -2.23
C ILE A 107 -5.24 -16.43 -3.23
N TRP A 108 -6.24 -17.16 -2.71
CA TRP A 108 -7.15 -17.99 -3.50
C TRP A 108 -6.41 -18.95 -4.46
N TYR A 109 -5.43 -19.68 -3.92
CA TYR A 109 -4.64 -20.74 -4.58
C TYR A 109 -3.69 -20.31 -5.69
N VAL A 110 -4.01 -19.28 -6.47
CA VAL A 110 -3.23 -18.94 -7.67
C VAL A 110 -3.04 -17.44 -7.91
N SER A 111 -3.70 -16.56 -7.15
CA SER A 111 -3.60 -15.13 -7.39
C SER A 111 -2.39 -14.55 -6.62
N PRO A 112 -1.35 -14.03 -7.31
CA PRO A 112 -0.27 -13.33 -6.65
C PRO A 112 -0.83 -12.10 -5.95
N HIS A 113 -0.39 -11.89 -4.71
CA HIS A 113 -0.81 -10.76 -3.89
C HIS A 113 0.41 -10.11 -3.25
N GLN A 114 0.42 -8.79 -3.24
CA GLN A 114 1.49 -8.00 -2.65
C GLN A 114 0.97 -7.25 -1.42
N PHE A 115 1.68 -7.36 -0.31
CA PHE A 115 1.46 -6.55 0.88
C PHE A 115 2.74 -5.81 1.26
N LEU A 116 2.62 -4.85 2.17
CA LEU A 116 3.74 -4.04 2.63
C LEU A 116 4.10 -4.44 4.06
N GLN A 117 5.37 -4.71 4.32
CA GLN A 117 5.88 -4.88 5.67
C GLN A 117 6.67 -3.62 6.05
N VAL A 118 6.33 -3.01 7.19
CA VAL A 118 6.85 -1.70 7.62
C VAL A 118 7.61 -1.84 8.93
N ASN A 119 8.84 -1.34 8.98
CA ASN A 119 9.64 -1.28 10.19
C ASN A 119 9.25 -0.07 11.04
N VAL A 120 8.76 -0.34 12.25
CA VAL A 120 8.47 0.65 13.28
C VAL A 120 9.37 0.34 14.46
N ASP A 121 10.43 1.13 14.61
CA ASP A 121 11.37 1.07 15.73
C ASP A 121 11.92 -0.34 16.02
N GLY A 122 12.30 -1.05 14.96
CA GLY A 122 12.86 -2.40 15.01
C GLY A 122 11.83 -3.53 14.89
N LYS A 123 10.54 -3.21 14.93
CA LYS A 123 9.46 -4.18 14.74
C LYS A 123 8.89 -4.11 13.33
N TRP A 124 8.86 -5.24 12.64
CA TRP A 124 8.18 -5.35 11.35
C TRP A 124 6.68 -5.59 11.53
N ILE A 125 5.87 -4.78 10.87
CA ILE A 125 4.40 -4.80 10.90
C ILE A 125 3.89 -5.04 9.48
N ASP A 126 3.08 -6.07 9.30
CA ASP A 126 2.46 -6.37 8.00
C ASP A 126 1.24 -5.48 7.77
N ILE A 127 1.11 -4.94 6.57
CA ILE A 127 0.02 -4.06 6.17
C ILE A 127 -0.53 -4.50 4.82
N ASP A 128 -1.80 -4.86 4.82
CA ASP A 128 -2.54 -5.26 3.63
C ASP A 128 -3.82 -4.42 3.46
N ILE A 129 -3.66 -3.26 2.79
CA ILE A 129 -4.78 -2.34 2.52
C ILE A 129 -5.84 -3.00 1.63
N TRP A 130 -5.40 -3.79 0.66
CA TRP A 130 -6.30 -4.40 -0.32
C TRP A 130 -7.21 -5.42 0.37
N ALA A 131 -6.65 -6.23 1.28
CA ALA A 131 -7.39 -7.27 1.99
C ALA A 131 -8.26 -6.75 3.14
N ASN A 132 -8.11 -5.48 3.53
CA ASN A 132 -8.89 -4.90 4.62
C ASN A 132 -10.41 -5.02 4.41
N THR A 133 -10.89 -4.86 3.17
CA THR A 133 -12.31 -5.04 2.84
C THR A 133 -12.82 -6.48 3.01
N TYR A 134 -11.93 -7.45 3.26
CA TYR A 134 -12.24 -8.85 3.56
C TYR A 134 -11.92 -9.21 5.02
N GLY A 135 -11.76 -8.22 5.90
CA GLY A 135 -11.57 -8.40 7.34
C GLY A 135 -10.13 -8.48 7.81
N VAL A 136 -9.13 -8.29 6.93
CA VAL A 136 -7.73 -8.27 7.34
C VAL A 136 -7.39 -6.93 8.03
N GLY A 137 -6.97 -7.02 9.29
CA GLY A 137 -6.71 -5.87 10.15
C GLY A 137 -5.33 -5.23 9.96
N PHE A 138 -5.08 -4.18 10.73
CA PHE A 138 -3.75 -3.59 10.87
C PHE A 138 -2.80 -4.59 11.53
N GLY A 139 -1.60 -4.76 10.97
CA GLY A 139 -0.61 -5.72 11.49
C GLY A 139 -0.81 -7.15 11.01
N ASP A 140 -1.67 -7.38 10.01
CA ASP A 140 -1.96 -8.67 9.43
C ASP A 140 -1.99 -8.58 7.89
N HIS A 141 -1.99 -9.73 7.21
CA HIS A 141 -2.08 -9.81 5.76
C HIS A 141 -2.92 -11.00 5.30
N ALA A 142 -3.50 -10.90 4.10
CA ALA A 142 -4.17 -12.04 3.52
C ALA A 142 -3.16 -13.16 3.22
N SER A 143 -3.34 -14.29 3.86
CA SER A 143 -2.65 -15.54 3.51
C SER A 143 -3.66 -16.51 2.88
N GLY A 144 -3.18 -17.41 2.03
CA GLY A 144 -3.96 -18.58 1.61
C GLY A 144 -4.37 -19.44 2.82
N PHE A 145 -5.03 -20.59 2.60
CA PHE A 145 -5.38 -21.48 3.70
C PHE A 145 -4.15 -21.82 4.55
N LYS A 146 -4.15 -21.38 5.81
CA LYS A 146 -3.37 -22.03 6.86
C LYS A 146 -3.92 -23.45 6.92
N ARG A 147 -3.10 -24.47 6.60
CA ARG A 147 -3.42 -25.83 7.02
C ARG A 147 -3.52 -25.77 8.55
N SER A 148 -4.73 -25.93 9.06
CA SER A 148 -4.98 -26.33 10.44
C SER A 148 -4.29 -27.65 10.74
#